data_AF-A0A9E2W379-F1
#
_entry.id   AF-A0A9E2W379-F1
#
_cell.length_a   1.000
_cell.length_b   1.000
_cell.length_c   1.000
_cell.angle_alpha   90.00
_cell.angle_beta   90.00
_cell.angle_gamma   90.00
#
_symmetry.space_group_name_H-M   'P 1'
#
loop_
_entity.id
_entity.type
_entity.pdbx_description
1 polymer ?
#
loop_
_entity_poly.entity_id
_entity_poly.type
_entity_poly.pdbx_seq_one_letter_code
_entity_poly.pdbx_strand_id
1 'polypeptide(L)'
;MPVFLFAVSQVPQINLWHTFFVFLILHVLVYPSSNGYNSYMDRDESAIGGLSKPMMPTKELFYLTVIMDAVAVVAGTIVIDLTFGIGSLLYILASRAYSYRGIRLKKYPVIGYLTVIIFQGGFVFALVYYGCSVERSLDIPLVCMLASSFLIGGYYPLTQIYQFEEDEKDGVRTISMLLGKRGTFIFCSIIFSLAATCIWYLSYIHGNDKILYLFLTIMTPVLVYFLWWMNAVWKNPQKADFKNSLQMNIIASGCTCIYFITLLFLR
;
A
#
# COMPACT_ATOMS: atom_id res chain seq x y z
N MET A 1 6.60 -0.28 3.20
CA MET A 1 7.99 -0.47 2.75
C MET A 1 8.20 -0.17 1.26
N PRO A 2 7.58 -0.85 0.26
CA PRO A 2 7.93 -0.60 -1.15
C PRO A 2 7.74 0.85 -1.60
N VAL A 3 6.61 1.47 -1.24
CA VAL A 3 6.32 2.88 -1.58
C VAL A 3 7.33 3.84 -0.95
N PHE A 4 7.74 3.58 0.29
CA PHE A 4 8.77 4.37 0.97
C PHE A 4 10.09 4.29 0.22
N LEU A 5 10.55 3.09 -0.10
CA LEU A 5 11.79 2.87 -0.84
C LEU A 5 11.73 3.53 -2.22
N PHE A 6 10.60 3.42 -2.91
CA PHE A 6 10.42 4.07 -4.21
C PHE A 6 10.50 5.59 -4.10
N ALA A 7 9.78 6.20 -3.15
CA ALA A 7 9.82 7.65 -2.94
C ALA A 7 11.23 8.14 -2.62
N VAL A 8 11.92 7.48 -1.68
CA VAL A 8 13.33 7.79 -1.35
C VAL A 8 14.22 7.60 -2.58
N SER A 9 13.96 6.60 -3.41
CA SER A 9 14.68 6.38 -4.68
C SER A 9 14.39 7.44 -5.75
N GLN A 10 13.42 8.36 -5.56
CA GLN A 10 13.15 9.49 -6.46
C GLN A 10 13.51 10.88 -5.89
N VAL A 11 13.74 11.04 -4.59
CA VAL A 11 14.20 12.31 -3.96
C VAL A 11 15.56 12.81 -4.52
N PRO A 12 15.68 14.01 -5.11
CA PRO A 12 16.94 14.49 -5.68
C PRO A 12 18.11 14.56 -4.69
N GLN A 13 17.89 15.15 -3.52
CA GLN A 13 18.85 15.21 -2.43
C GLN A 13 18.22 14.69 -1.13
N ILE A 14 18.72 13.55 -0.64
CA ILE A 14 18.17 12.88 0.54
C ILE A 14 18.70 13.55 1.81
N ASN A 15 17.79 13.97 2.70
CA ASN A 15 18.11 14.27 4.08
C ASN A 15 18.05 12.97 4.90
N LEU A 16 19.20 12.40 5.27
CA LEU A 16 19.28 11.12 5.97
C LEU A 16 18.63 11.15 7.36
N TRP A 17 18.79 12.25 8.09
CA TRP A 17 18.17 12.43 9.40
C TRP A 17 16.65 12.40 9.28
N HIS A 18 16.08 13.20 8.39
CA HIS A 18 14.65 13.18 8.13
C HIS A 18 14.18 11.82 7.62
N THR A 19 14.92 11.20 6.70
CA THR A 19 14.56 9.88 6.15
C THR A 19 14.43 8.82 7.23
N PHE A 20 15.33 8.82 8.23
CA PHE A 20 15.24 7.94 9.39
C PHE A 20 13.98 8.20 10.22
N PHE A 21 13.64 9.45 10.50
CA PHE A 21 12.44 9.76 11.28
C PHE A 21 11.14 9.55 10.49
N VAL A 22 11.09 9.87 9.20
CA VAL A 22 9.96 9.53 8.32
C VAL A 22 9.75 8.02 8.31
N PHE A 23 10.83 7.24 8.24
CA PHE A 23 10.75 5.78 8.33
C PHE A 23 10.12 5.33 9.64
N LEU A 24 10.62 5.82 10.79
CA LEU A 24 10.10 5.47 12.11
C LEU A 24 8.63 5.89 12.28
N ILE A 25 8.31 7.14 11.94
CA ILE A 25 6.95 7.67 12.04
C ILE A 25 5.99 6.80 11.23
N LEU A 26 6.31 6.48 9.97
CA LEU A 26 5.41 5.70 9.15
C LEU A 26 5.33 4.23 9.57
N HIS A 27 6.47 3.56 9.76
CA HIS A 27 6.50 2.11 9.94
C HIS A 27 6.32 1.65 11.39
N VAL A 28 6.62 2.50 12.37
CA VAL A 28 6.50 2.15 13.80
C VAL A 28 5.27 2.79 14.43
N LEU A 29 4.82 3.97 13.95
CA LEU A 29 3.65 4.65 14.52
C LEU A 29 2.43 4.53 13.60
N VAL A 30 2.47 5.13 12.41
CA VAL A 30 1.29 5.31 11.56
C VAL A 30 0.73 3.99 11.05
N TYR A 31 1.53 3.12 10.43
CA TYR A 31 1.03 1.85 9.88
C TYR A 31 0.56 0.87 10.95
N PRO A 32 1.31 0.64 12.05
CA PRO A 32 0.81 -0.20 13.13
C PRO A 32 -0.46 0.37 13.78
N SER A 33 -0.56 1.69 13.92
CA SER A 33 -1.77 2.36 14.42
C SER A 33 -2.98 2.20 13.47
N SER A 34 -2.78 2.33 12.16
CA SER A 34 -3.81 2.08 11.15
C SER A 34 -4.32 0.64 11.23
N ASN A 35 -3.41 -0.34 11.29
CA ASN A 35 -3.75 -1.76 11.37
C ASN A 35 -4.45 -2.10 12.69
N GLY A 36 -3.91 -1.65 13.83
CA GLY A 36 -4.48 -1.94 15.15
C GLY A 36 -5.89 -1.37 15.32
N TYR A 37 -6.15 -0.18 14.81
CA TYR A 37 -7.49 0.41 14.83
C TYR A 37 -8.45 -0.30 13.89
N ASN A 38 -7.99 -0.69 12.70
CA ASN A 38 -8.78 -1.47 11.77
C ASN A 38 -9.21 -2.80 12.41
N SER A 39 -8.27 -3.53 13.02
CA SER A 39 -8.56 -4.74 13.79
C SER A 39 -9.54 -4.46 14.93
N TYR A 40 -9.38 -3.37 15.69
CA TYR A 40 -10.32 -2.98 16.75
C TYR A 40 -11.76 -2.78 16.25
N MET A 41 -11.91 -2.16 15.07
CA MET A 41 -13.21 -1.90 14.47
C MET A 41 -13.85 -3.14 13.84
N ASP A 42 -13.04 -4.02 13.27
CA ASP A 42 -13.51 -5.16 12.49
C ASP A 42 -13.73 -6.40 13.35
N ARG A 43 -12.88 -6.63 14.35
CA ARG A 43 -12.97 -7.76 15.28
C ARG A 43 -13.02 -9.10 14.54
N ASP A 44 -12.20 -9.22 13.50
CA ASP A 44 -12.14 -10.41 12.65
C ASP A 44 -11.73 -11.64 13.46
N GLU A 45 -12.39 -12.77 13.18
CA GLU A 45 -12.05 -14.08 13.76
C GLU A 45 -11.37 -14.99 12.74
N SER A 46 -11.55 -14.71 11.45
CA SER A 46 -10.95 -15.47 10.35
C SER A 46 -9.60 -14.88 9.90
N ALA A 47 -8.93 -15.57 8.98
CA ALA A 47 -7.61 -15.16 8.53
C ALA A 47 -7.64 -13.79 7.85
N ILE A 48 -6.72 -12.90 8.23
CA ILE A 48 -6.63 -11.54 7.69
C ILE A 48 -5.20 -11.01 7.80
N GLY A 49 -4.76 -10.19 6.82
CA GLY A 49 -3.56 -9.36 6.97
C GLY A 49 -2.26 -10.11 7.29
N GLY A 50 -2.14 -11.38 6.88
CA GLY A 50 -0.98 -12.24 7.20
C GLY A 50 -1.10 -13.05 8.49
N LEU A 51 -2.18 -12.88 9.25
CA LEU A 51 -2.52 -13.69 10.41
C LEU A 51 -3.54 -14.75 10.04
N SER A 52 -3.22 -16.03 10.25
CA SER A 52 -4.18 -17.12 10.03
C SER A 52 -5.24 -17.22 11.13
N LYS A 53 -4.94 -16.70 12.32
CA LYS A 53 -5.80 -16.68 13.51
C LYS A 53 -5.55 -15.37 14.27
N PRO A 54 -6.25 -14.28 13.93
CA PRO A 54 -6.10 -13.01 14.65
C PRO A 54 -6.59 -13.15 16.10
N MET A 55 -6.01 -12.35 17.00
CA MET A 55 -6.49 -12.23 18.38
C MET A 55 -7.58 -11.16 18.45
N MET A 56 -8.56 -11.35 19.35
CA MET A 56 -9.59 -10.35 19.56
C MET A 56 -8.99 -9.06 20.11
N PRO A 57 -9.33 -7.89 19.53
CA PRO A 57 -8.75 -6.62 19.92
C PRO A 57 -9.32 -6.14 21.26
N THR A 58 -8.49 -5.46 22.05
CA THR A 58 -8.89 -4.91 23.36
C THR A 58 -9.07 -3.38 23.31
N LYS A 59 -9.62 -2.79 24.36
CA LYS A 59 -9.76 -1.32 24.45
C LYS A 59 -8.40 -0.63 24.54
N GLU A 60 -7.42 -1.30 25.14
CA GLU A 60 -6.04 -0.82 25.25
C GLU A 60 -5.41 -0.67 23.85
N LEU A 61 -5.70 -1.58 22.91
CA LEU A 61 -5.27 -1.44 21.53
C LEU A 61 -5.84 -0.17 20.89
N PHE A 62 -7.11 0.14 21.13
CA PHE A 62 -7.72 1.39 20.64
C PHE A 62 -6.99 2.62 21.21
N TYR A 63 -6.81 2.70 22.54
CA TYR A 63 -6.11 3.83 23.15
C TYR A 63 -4.67 3.96 22.65
N LEU A 64 -3.97 2.84 22.50
CA LEU A 64 -2.62 2.81 21.94
C LEU A 64 -2.59 3.40 20.52
N THR A 65 -3.54 3.02 19.65
CA THR A 65 -3.59 3.56 18.28
C THR A 65 -3.79 5.08 18.26
N VAL A 66 -4.64 5.62 19.15
CA VAL A 66 -4.84 7.08 19.26
C VAL A 66 -3.59 7.79 19.78
N ILE A 67 -2.89 7.21 20.76
CA ILE A 67 -1.62 7.75 21.25
C ILE A 67 -0.57 7.74 20.13
N MET A 68 -0.46 6.64 19.39
CA MET A 68 0.48 6.51 18.27
C MET A 68 0.20 7.55 17.17
N ASP A 69 -1.06 7.83 16.86
CA ASP A 69 -1.44 8.88 15.92
C ASP A 69 -0.98 10.26 16.40
N ALA A 70 -1.27 10.60 17.66
CA ALA A 70 -0.89 11.88 18.23
C ALA A 70 0.63 12.06 18.23
N VAL A 71 1.37 11.02 18.63
CA VAL A 71 2.84 11.03 18.60
C VAL A 71 3.37 11.16 17.18
N ALA A 72 2.78 10.45 16.20
CA ALA A 72 3.20 10.53 14.80
C ALA A 72 3.05 11.95 14.24
N VAL A 73 1.91 12.61 14.48
CA VAL A 73 1.64 13.97 13.99
C VAL A 73 2.55 14.99 14.68
N VAL A 74 2.68 14.91 16.02
CA VAL A 74 3.52 15.83 16.79
C VAL A 74 5.00 15.66 16.43
N ALA A 75 5.49 14.41 16.41
CA ALA A 75 6.88 14.13 16.04
C ALA A 75 7.17 14.53 14.59
N GLY A 76 6.27 14.23 13.65
CA GLY A 76 6.41 14.66 12.26
C GLY A 76 6.45 16.19 12.11
N THR A 77 5.61 16.90 12.87
CA THR A 77 5.60 18.37 12.90
C THR A 77 6.89 18.97 13.43
N ILE A 78 7.44 18.39 14.51
CA ILE A 78 8.63 18.92 15.18
C ILE A 78 9.91 18.55 14.45
N VAL A 79 10.02 17.30 13.97
CA VAL A 79 11.27 16.78 13.41
C VAL A 79 11.42 17.10 11.93
N ILE A 80 10.32 17.14 11.18
CA ILE A 80 10.32 17.42 9.74
C ILE A 80 9.83 18.85 9.49
N ASP A 81 8.53 19.08 9.59
CA ASP A 81 7.85 20.38 9.62
C ASP A 81 6.32 20.24 9.69
N LEU A 82 5.63 21.38 9.77
CA LEU A 82 4.17 21.46 9.78
C LEU A 82 3.51 20.80 8.57
N THR A 83 4.09 20.91 7.38
CA THR A 83 3.51 20.33 6.15
C THR A 83 3.49 18.81 6.24
N PHE A 84 4.59 18.21 6.68
CA PHE A 84 4.67 16.77 6.90
C PHE A 84 3.72 16.31 8.02
N GLY A 85 3.61 17.10 9.10
CA GLY A 85 2.65 16.87 10.19
C GLY A 85 1.20 16.85 9.71
N ILE A 86 0.79 17.86 8.94
CA ILE A 86 -0.54 17.93 8.32
C ILE A 86 -0.75 16.76 7.36
N GLY A 87 0.23 16.42 6.53
CA GLY A 87 0.15 15.28 5.62
C GLY A 87 -0.06 13.95 6.36
N SER A 88 0.66 13.75 7.46
CA SER A 88 0.49 12.59 8.34
C SER A 88 -0.91 12.54 8.96
N LEU A 89 -1.42 13.68 9.44
CA LEU A 89 -2.78 13.79 9.95
C LEU A 89 -3.83 13.46 8.89
N LEU A 90 -3.68 13.95 7.65
CA LEU A 90 -4.59 13.65 6.55
C LEU A 90 -4.62 12.16 6.21
N TYR A 91 -3.45 11.50 6.16
CA TYR A 91 -3.38 10.05 6.00
C TYR A 91 -4.11 9.33 7.12
N ILE A 92 -3.86 9.71 8.38
CA ILE A 92 -4.50 9.11 9.56
C ILE A 92 -6.01 9.28 9.46
N LEU A 93 -6.52 10.48 9.20
CA LEU A 93 -7.95 10.75 9.06
C LEU A 93 -8.60 9.90 7.95
N ALA A 94 -7.94 9.76 6.79
CA ALA A 94 -8.41 8.88 5.73
C ALA A 94 -8.45 7.41 6.19
N SER A 95 -7.41 6.94 6.88
CA SER A 95 -7.36 5.59 7.47
C SER A 95 -8.46 5.38 8.53
N ARG A 96 -8.78 6.40 9.34
CA ARG A 96 -9.87 6.34 10.33
C ARG A 96 -11.23 6.31 9.65
N ALA A 97 -11.48 7.19 8.68
CA ALA A 97 -12.72 7.19 7.89
C ALA A 97 -12.94 5.86 7.16
N TYR A 98 -11.86 5.22 6.73
CA TYR A 98 -11.88 3.91 6.10
C TYR A 98 -12.46 2.81 7.00
N SER A 99 -12.03 2.74 8.27
CA SER A 99 -12.38 1.64 9.19
C SER A 99 -13.50 1.97 10.19
N TYR A 100 -13.63 3.24 10.60
CA TYR A 100 -14.55 3.66 11.67
C TYR A 100 -16.00 3.29 11.34
N ARG A 101 -16.67 2.57 12.26
CA ARG A 101 -18.05 2.04 12.07
C ARG A 101 -19.09 3.12 11.71
N GLY A 102 -18.88 4.39 12.09
CA GLY A 102 -19.79 5.49 11.72
C GLY A 102 -19.67 5.99 10.28
N ILE A 103 -18.51 5.79 9.61
CA ILE A 103 -18.28 6.21 8.21
C ILE A 103 -18.08 4.98 7.32
N ARG A 104 -17.04 4.18 7.64
CA ARG A 104 -16.70 2.88 7.06
C ARG A 104 -16.58 2.92 5.53
N LEU A 105 -15.70 3.76 4.98
CA LEU A 105 -15.54 3.90 3.52
C LEU A 105 -15.28 2.56 2.82
N LYS A 106 -14.63 1.61 3.52
CA LYS A 106 -14.38 0.26 3.03
C LYS A 106 -15.63 -0.50 2.59
N LYS A 107 -16.81 -0.15 3.11
CA LYS A 107 -18.09 -0.79 2.74
C LYS A 107 -18.47 -0.58 1.26
N TYR A 108 -17.93 0.48 0.65
CA TYR A 108 -18.22 0.83 -0.74
C TYR A 108 -17.07 0.35 -1.63
N PRO A 109 -17.36 -0.44 -2.68
CA PRO A 109 -16.32 -1.13 -3.45
C PRO A 109 -15.34 -0.15 -4.11
N VAL A 110 -15.88 0.85 -4.82
CA VAL A 110 -15.07 1.83 -5.57
C VAL A 110 -14.46 2.87 -4.63
N ILE A 111 -15.24 3.45 -3.71
CA ILE A 111 -14.75 4.49 -2.81
C ILE A 111 -13.68 3.92 -1.86
N GLY A 112 -13.90 2.73 -1.31
CA GLY A 112 -12.92 2.03 -0.48
C GLY A 112 -11.63 1.74 -1.23
N TYR A 113 -11.74 1.21 -2.46
CA TYR A 113 -10.57 0.98 -3.33
C TYR A 113 -9.81 2.27 -3.63
N LEU A 114 -10.50 3.33 -4.05
CA LEU A 114 -9.88 4.62 -4.36
C LEU A 114 -9.19 5.23 -3.14
N THR A 115 -9.82 5.14 -1.96
CA THR A 115 -9.22 5.61 -0.71
C THR A 115 -7.87 4.93 -0.47
N VAL A 116 -7.79 3.60 -0.64
CA VAL A 116 -6.55 2.85 -0.42
C VAL A 116 -5.47 3.21 -1.44
N ILE A 117 -5.76 3.20 -2.75
CA ILE A 117 -4.72 3.47 -3.75
C ILE A 117 -4.21 4.90 -3.69
N ILE A 118 -5.06 5.86 -3.35
CA ILE A 118 -4.68 7.27 -3.20
C ILE A 118 -3.83 7.42 -1.94
N PHE A 119 -4.35 7.00 -0.78
CA PHE A 119 -3.70 7.29 0.50
C PHE A 119 -2.52 6.36 0.82
N GLN A 120 -2.52 5.10 0.37
CA GLN A 120 -1.40 4.18 0.58
C GLN A 120 -0.42 4.14 -0.61
N GLY A 121 -0.83 4.62 -1.79
CA GLY A 121 0.00 4.71 -2.98
C GLY A 121 0.58 6.11 -3.17
N GLY A 122 -0.07 6.93 -4.00
CA GLY A 122 0.45 8.22 -4.43
C GLY A 122 0.65 9.24 -3.31
N PHE A 123 -0.26 9.32 -2.34
CA PHE A 123 -0.15 10.25 -1.22
C PHE A 123 1.01 9.90 -0.29
N VAL A 124 1.17 8.62 0.08
CA VAL A 124 2.33 8.17 0.87
C VAL A 124 3.63 8.37 0.09
N PHE A 125 3.63 8.13 -1.23
CA PHE A 125 4.79 8.45 -2.06
C PHE A 125 5.15 9.94 -1.92
N ALA A 126 4.17 10.83 -2.09
CA ALA A 126 4.35 12.27 -1.98
C ALA A 126 4.84 12.70 -0.59
N LEU A 127 4.22 12.16 0.47
CA LEU A 127 4.57 12.47 1.85
C LEU A 127 6.02 12.06 2.18
N VAL A 128 6.44 10.87 1.73
CA VAL A 128 7.82 10.39 1.90
C VAL A 128 8.79 11.21 1.05
N TYR A 129 8.48 11.46 -0.21
CA TYR A 129 9.31 12.27 -1.10
C TYR A 129 9.58 13.65 -0.50
N TYR A 130 8.51 14.32 -0.04
CA TYR A 130 8.58 15.62 0.63
C TYR A 130 9.43 15.55 1.91
N GLY A 131 9.08 14.65 2.83
CA GLY A 131 9.72 14.58 4.14
C GLY A 131 11.19 14.18 4.08
N CYS A 132 11.57 13.34 3.13
CA CYS A 132 12.96 12.87 2.96
C CYS A 132 13.84 13.82 2.14
N SER A 133 13.26 14.83 1.46
CA SER A 133 14.01 15.79 0.64
C SER A 133 14.67 16.88 1.49
N VAL A 134 15.89 17.28 1.15
CA VAL A 134 16.54 18.47 1.73
C VAL A 134 15.76 19.73 1.38
N GLU A 135 15.34 19.86 0.12
CA GLU A 135 14.66 21.05 -0.41
C GLU A 135 13.19 21.11 -0.02
N ARG A 136 12.58 19.96 0.30
CA ARG A 136 11.14 19.85 0.64
C ARG A 136 10.25 20.53 -0.40
N SER A 137 10.56 20.31 -1.68
CA SER A 137 9.76 20.81 -2.79
C SER A 137 8.40 20.11 -2.87
N LEU A 138 7.37 20.87 -3.23
CA LEU A 138 6.04 20.34 -3.57
C LEU A 138 5.94 19.91 -5.05
N ASP A 139 7.01 20.07 -5.83
CA ASP A 139 7.12 19.53 -7.18
C ASP A 139 7.45 18.03 -7.13
N ILE A 140 6.40 17.25 -6.85
CA ILE A 140 6.48 15.80 -6.64
C ILE A 140 6.23 15.10 -7.98
N PRO A 141 7.08 14.15 -8.40
CA PRO A 141 6.91 13.46 -9.68
C PRO A 141 5.57 12.72 -9.80
N LEU A 142 4.64 13.27 -10.58
CA LEU A 142 3.29 12.73 -10.76
C LEU A 142 3.32 11.28 -11.28
N VAL A 143 4.22 10.97 -12.24
CA VAL A 143 4.36 9.62 -12.78
C VAL A 143 4.69 8.60 -11.67
N CYS A 144 5.50 8.98 -10.69
CA CYS A 144 5.89 8.10 -9.59
C CYS A 144 4.75 7.94 -8.58
N MET A 145 3.98 9.01 -8.32
CA MET A 145 2.76 8.91 -7.53
C MET A 145 1.73 7.97 -8.17
N LEU A 146 1.54 8.07 -9.50
CA LEU A 146 0.65 7.19 -10.26
C LEU A 146 1.15 5.74 -10.26
N ALA A 147 2.44 5.52 -10.51
CA ALA A 147 3.05 4.20 -10.44
C ALA A 147 2.85 3.56 -9.05
N SER A 148 3.06 4.33 -7.98
CA SER A 148 2.80 3.87 -6.60
C SER A 148 1.33 3.49 -6.38
N SER A 149 0.39 4.35 -6.79
CA SER A 149 -1.05 4.08 -6.70
C SER A 149 -1.46 2.85 -7.50
N PHE A 150 -0.94 2.66 -8.71
CA PHE A 150 -1.25 1.50 -9.53
C PHE A 150 -0.61 0.21 -9.00
N LEU A 151 0.61 0.25 -8.46
CA LEU A 151 1.18 -0.92 -7.79
C LEU A 151 0.28 -1.36 -6.62
N ILE A 152 -0.10 -0.44 -5.73
CA ILE A 152 -1.04 -0.75 -4.64
C ILE A 152 -2.40 -1.21 -5.20
N GLY A 153 -2.91 -0.55 -6.24
CA GLY A 153 -4.20 -0.88 -6.86
C GLY A 153 -4.25 -2.24 -7.53
N GLY A 154 -3.12 -2.74 -8.05
CA GLY A 154 -3.03 -4.10 -8.58
C GLY A 154 -2.99 -5.15 -7.47
N TYR A 155 -2.35 -4.84 -6.33
CA TYR A 155 -2.26 -5.79 -5.21
C TYR A 155 -3.49 -5.82 -4.32
N TYR A 156 -4.07 -4.67 -4.01
CA TYR A 156 -5.09 -4.53 -2.99
C TYR A 156 -6.36 -5.39 -3.23
N PRO A 157 -6.91 -5.50 -4.45
CA PRO A 157 -8.03 -6.40 -4.70
C PRO A 157 -7.68 -7.88 -4.47
N LEU A 158 -6.42 -8.29 -4.70
CA LEU A 158 -5.97 -9.68 -4.47
C LEU A 158 -5.92 -10.04 -2.98
N THR A 159 -5.81 -9.05 -2.09
CA THR A 159 -5.84 -9.29 -0.64
C THR A 159 -7.27 -9.51 -0.13
N GLN A 160 -8.29 -9.16 -0.92
CA GLN A 160 -9.71 -9.30 -0.57
C GLN A 160 -10.34 -10.59 -1.12
N ILE A 161 -9.70 -11.22 -2.11
CA ILE A 161 -10.31 -12.24 -2.98
C ILE A 161 -10.80 -13.51 -2.25
N TYR A 162 -10.28 -13.77 -1.05
CA TYR A 162 -10.62 -14.93 -0.23
C TYR A 162 -11.60 -14.60 0.92
N GLN A 163 -11.90 -13.32 1.18
CA GLN A 163 -12.67 -12.85 2.34
C GLN A 163 -14.15 -12.58 2.04
N PHE A 164 -14.66 -12.97 0.87
CA PHE A 164 -15.99 -12.57 0.38
C PHE A 164 -17.12 -12.85 1.39
N GLU A 165 -17.13 -14.04 2.01
CA GLU A 165 -18.19 -14.42 2.96
C GLU A 165 -18.12 -13.63 4.27
N GLU A 166 -16.93 -13.31 4.76
CA GLU A 166 -16.74 -12.57 6.00
C GLU A 166 -17.03 -11.08 5.80
N ASP A 167 -16.51 -10.50 4.70
CA ASP A 167 -16.82 -9.13 4.30
C ASP A 167 -18.34 -8.93 4.12
N GLU A 168 -19.03 -9.89 3.50
CA GLU A 168 -20.49 -9.81 3.33
C GLU A 168 -21.25 -9.85 4.65
N LYS A 169 -20.86 -10.75 5.58
CA LYS A 169 -21.44 -10.81 6.94
C LYS A 169 -21.24 -9.52 7.73
N ASP A 170 -20.14 -8.84 7.48
CA ASP A 170 -19.78 -7.55 8.09
C ASP A 170 -20.35 -6.33 7.34
N GLY A 171 -21.20 -6.56 6.33
CA GLY A 171 -21.87 -5.52 5.54
C GLY A 171 -20.93 -4.73 4.64
N VAL A 172 -19.78 -5.32 4.28
CA VAL A 172 -18.75 -4.75 3.41
C VAL A 172 -18.87 -5.36 2.02
N ARG A 173 -18.92 -4.52 0.99
CA ARG A 173 -18.81 -4.96 -0.40
C ARG A 173 -17.54 -4.41 -1.02
N THR A 174 -16.54 -5.28 -1.18
CA THR A 174 -15.23 -4.88 -1.71
C THR A 174 -15.21 -4.79 -3.23
N ILE A 175 -14.17 -4.16 -3.79
CA ILE A 175 -13.97 -4.12 -5.25
C ILE A 175 -13.79 -5.52 -5.84
N SER A 176 -13.11 -6.42 -5.11
CA SER A 176 -12.93 -7.80 -5.56
C SER A 176 -14.28 -8.56 -5.59
N MET A 177 -15.16 -8.33 -4.62
CA MET A 177 -16.54 -8.86 -4.66
C MET A 177 -17.35 -8.31 -5.83
N LEU A 178 -17.23 -7.01 -6.12
CA LEU A 178 -17.92 -6.37 -7.25
C LEU A 178 -17.52 -6.99 -8.59
N LEU A 179 -16.22 -7.27 -8.77
CA LEU A 179 -15.65 -7.84 -10.00
C LEU A 179 -15.78 -9.37 -10.06
N GLY A 180 -16.03 -10.00 -8.91
CA GLY A 180 -15.89 -11.45 -8.71
C GLY A 180 -14.43 -11.91 -8.81
N LYS A 181 -14.19 -13.18 -8.45
CA LYS A 181 -12.82 -13.75 -8.40
C LYS A 181 -12.10 -13.66 -9.74
N ARG A 182 -12.77 -14.00 -10.86
CA ARG A 182 -12.15 -13.94 -12.19
C ARG A 182 -11.89 -12.50 -12.65
N GLY A 183 -12.89 -11.62 -12.50
CA GLY A 183 -12.77 -10.21 -12.88
C GLY A 183 -11.72 -9.47 -12.07
N THR A 184 -11.50 -9.87 -10.80
CA THR A 184 -10.43 -9.33 -9.95
C THR A 184 -9.06 -9.50 -10.63
N PHE A 185 -8.72 -10.69 -11.12
CA PHE A 185 -7.45 -10.90 -11.81
C PHE A 185 -7.34 -10.07 -13.10
N ILE A 186 -8.40 -9.98 -13.90
CA ILE A 186 -8.40 -9.17 -15.13
C ILE A 186 -8.14 -7.70 -14.80
N PHE A 187 -8.85 -7.18 -13.79
CA PHE A 187 -8.68 -5.83 -13.30
C PHE A 187 -7.25 -5.59 -12.81
N CYS A 188 -6.72 -6.47 -11.97
CA CYS A 188 -5.34 -6.38 -11.48
C CYS A 188 -4.32 -6.41 -12.63
N SER A 189 -4.52 -7.23 -13.67
CA SER A 189 -3.65 -7.23 -14.86
C SER A 189 -3.63 -5.88 -15.58
N ILE A 190 -4.79 -5.24 -15.72
CA ILE A 190 -4.90 -3.90 -16.34
C ILE A 190 -4.15 -2.88 -15.47
N ILE A 191 -4.40 -2.88 -14.15
CA ILE A 191 -3.77 -1.92 -13.24
C ILE A 191 -2.25 -2.13 -13.15
N PHE A 192 -1.76 -3.36 -13.10
CA PHE A 192 -0.31 -3.64 -13.16
C PHE A 192 0.31 -3.24 -14.49
N SER A 193 -0.43 -3.36 -15.60
CA SER A 193 0.04 -2.86 -16.90
C SER A 193 0.17 -1.34 -16.89
N LEU A 194 -0.77 -0.61 -16.26
CA LEU A 194 -0.65 0.85 -16.07
C LEU A 194 0.56 1.20 -15.19
N ALA A 195 0.81 0.45 -14.12
CA ALA A 195 2.01 0.63 -13.30
C ALA A 195 3.29 0.44 -14.13
N ALA A 196 3.37 -0.63 -14.93
CA ALA A 196 4.50 -0.89 -15.81
C ALA A 196 4.68 0.21 -16.87
N THR A 197 3.59 0.76 -17.42
CA THR A 197 3.63 1.91 -18.34
C THR A 197 4.19 3.15 -17.65
N CYS A 198 3.83 3.43 -16.39
CA CYS A 198 4.44 4.53 -15.63
C CYS A 198 5.95 4.31 -15.41
N ILE A 199 6.39 3.08 -15.12
CA ILE A 199 7.83 2.76 -14.99
C ILE A 199 8.56 2.87 -16.33
N TRP A 200 7.94 2.45 -17.44
CA TRP A 200 8.47 2.67 -18.79
C TRP A 200 8.63 4.17 -19.09
N TYR A 201 7.61 4.97 -18.80
CA TYR A 201 7.69 6.42 -19.02
C TYR A 201 8.75 7.07 -18.13
N LEU A 202 8.88 6.62 -16.88
CA LEU A 202 9.96 7.03 -15.98
C LEU A 202 11.34 6.72 -16.57
N SER A 203 11.51 5.53 -17.14
CA SER A 203 12.74 5.11 -17.83
C SER A 203 13.06 6.01 -19.02
N TYR A 204 12.05 6.38 -19.80
CA TYR A 204 12.17 7.26 -20.97
C TYR A 204 12.58 8.68 -20.58
N ILE A 205 11.92 9.31 -19.59
CA ILE A 205 12.25 10.68 -19.19
C ILE A 205 13.64 10.80 -18.54
N HIS A 206 14.15 9.72 -17.93
CA HIS A 206 15.50 9.67 -17.38
C HIS A 206 16.56 9.28 -18.42
N GLY A 207 16.16 8.88 -19.64
CA GLY A 207 17.08 8.35 -20.64
C GLY A 207 17.86 7.11 -20.18
N ASN A 208 17.28 6.32 -19.27
CA ASN A 208 17.97 5.20 -18.62
C ASN A 208 17.13 3.92 -18.67
N ASP A 209 17.27 3.17 -19.76
CA ASP A 209 16.55 1.91 -20.02
C ASP A 209 16.76 0.84 -18.94
N LYS A 210 17.83 0.95 -18.12
CA LYS A 210 18.06 0.03 -17.01
C LYS A 210 16.92 0.04 -16.00
N ILE A 211 16.23 1.19 -15.81
CA ILE A 211 15.06 1.31 -14.93
C ILE A 211 14.01 0.27 -15.35
N LEU A 212 13.64 0.26 -16.63
CA LEU A 212 12.66 -0.68 -17.17
C LEU A 212 13.18 -2.13 -17.17
N TYR A 213 14.40 -2.39 -17.65
CA TYR A 213 14.90 -3.76 -17.74
C TYR A 213 15.03 -4.43 -16.37
N LEU A 214 15.47 -3.69 -15.35
CA LEU A 214 15.51 -4.17 -13.97
C LEU A 214 14.11 -4.42 -13.43
N PHE A 215 13.15 -3.56 -13.73
CA PHE A 215 11.75 -3.78 -13.33
C PHE A 215 11.22 -5.09 -13.91
N LEU A 216 11.34 -5.29 -15.23
CA LEU A 216 10.85 -6.49 -15.91
C LEU A 216 11.53 -7.76 -15.36
N THR A 217 12.85 -7.70 -15.15
CA THR A 217 13.62 -8.83 -14.64
C THR A 217 13.24 -9.16 -13.19
N ILE A 218 13.27 -8.18 -12.30
CA ILE A 218 13.01 -8.38 -10.85
C ILE A 218 11.53 -8.69 -10.59
N MET A 219 10.60 -8.18 -11.39
CA MET A 219 9.17 -8.49 -11.27
C MET A 219 8.77 -9.82 -11.93
N THR A 220 9.66 -10.51 -12.63
CA THR A 220 9.33 -11.78 -13.30
C THR A 220 8.73 -12.82 -12.33
N PRO A 221 9.28 -13.05 -11.11
CA PRO A 221 8.67 -13.99 -10.15
C PRO A 221 7.24 -13.60 -9.76
N VAL A 222 6.96 -12.30 -9.63
CA VAL A 222 5.62 -11.76 -9.34
C VAL A 222 4.67 -12.11 -10.48
N LEU A 223 5.07 -11.83 -11.73
CA LEU A 223 4.25 -12.10 -12.91
C LEU A 223 3.96 -13.59 -13.08
N VAL A 224 4.98 -14.44 -12.93
CA VAL A 224 4.83 -15.91 -13.05
C VAL A 224 3.87 -16.44 -11.99
N TYR A 225 4.05 -16.04 -10.73
CA TYR A 225 3.17 -16.50 -9.64
C TYR A 225 1.74 -15.98 -9.83
N PHE A 226 1.58 -14.71 -10.21
CA PHE A 226 0.28 -14.11 -10.49
C PHE A 226 -0.48 -14.85 -11.61
N LEU A 227 0.17 -15.13 -12.74
CA LEU A 227 -0.45 -15.84 -13.87
C LEU A 227 -0.78 -17.29 -13.52
N TRP A 228 0.10 -17.97 -12.79
CA TRP A 228 -0.18 -19.30 -12.26
C TRP A 228 -1.42 -19.30 -11.35
N TRP A 229 -1.49 -18.35 -10.41
CA TRP A 229 -2.60 -18.25 -9.46
C TRP A 229 -3.91 -17.89 -10.16
N MET A 230 -3.86 -16.94 -11.10
CA MET A 230 -4.98 -16.57 -11.97
C MET A 230 -5.57 -17.80 -12.66
N ASN A 231 -4.73 -18.60 -13.33
CA ASN A 231 -5.15 -19.83 -14.00
C ASN A 231 -5.71 -20.87 -13.00
N ALA A 232 -5.09 -21.00 -11.83
CA ALA A 232 -5.55 -21.91 -10.78
C ALA A 232 -6.95 -21.52 -10.27
N VAL A 233 -7.21 -20.24 -10.04
CA VAL A 233 -8.53 -19.72 -9.60
C VAL A 233 -9.58 -19.85 -10.70
N TRP A 234 -9.19 -19.63 -11.95
CA TRP A 234 -10.12 -19.77 -13.07
C TRP A 234 -10.59 -21.20 -13.28
N LYS A 235 -9.70 -22.18 -13.07
CA LYS A 235 -10.04 -23.60 -13.07
C LYS A 235 -10.79 -24.03 -11.82
N ASN A 236 -10.41 -23.49 -10.66
CA ASN A 236 -10.96 -23.86 -9.36
C ASN A 236 -11.08 -22.61 -8.46
N PRO A 237 -12.28 -22.01 -8.33
CA PRO A 237 -12.49 -20.79 -7.54
C PRO A 237 -12.09 -20.88 -6.06
N GLN A 238 -11.94 -22.08 -5.51
CA GLN A 238 -11.52 -22.34 -4.14
C GLN A 238 -10.02 -22.06 -3.95
N LYS A 239 -9.22 -21.96 -5.03
CA LYS A 239 -7.81 -21.52 -4.98
C LYS A 239 -7.65 -20.03 -4.69
N ALA A 240 -8.73 -19.26 -4.70
CA ALA A 240 -8.74 -17.89 -4.18
C ALA A 240 -8.80 -17.97 -2.65
N ASP A 241 -7.69 -18.40 -2.06
CA ASP A 241 -7.53 -18.70 -0.64
C ASP A 241 -6.47 -17.80 0.00
N PHE A 242 -6.49 -17.75 1.33
CA PHE A 242 -5.56 -16.96 2.14
C PHE A 242 -4.09 -17.32 1.85
N LYS A 243 -3.78 -18.61 1.67
CA LYS A 243 -2.41 -19.08 1.46
C LYS A 243 -1.82 -18.51 0.17
N ASN A 244 -2.55 -18.59 -0.94
CA ASN A 244 -2.08 -18.09 -2.21
C ASN A 244 -2.02 -16.56 -2.24
N SER A 245 -2.97 -15.88 -1.58
CA SER A 245 -2.97 -14.43 -1.41
C SER A 245 -1.76 -13.95 -0.58
N LEU A 246 -1.47 -14.61 0.54
CA LEU A 246 -0.30 -14.32 1.37
C LEU A 246 1.02 -14.53 0.61
N GLN A 247 1.14 -15.65 -0.10
CA GLN A 247 2.33 -15.94 -0.91
C GLN A 247 2.52 -14.91 -2.02
N MET A 248 1.44 -14.50 -2.70
CA MET A 248 1.48 -13.40 -3.67
C MET A 248 2.05 -12.13 -3.03
N ASN A 249 1.54 -11.76 -1.85
CA ASN A 249 1.99 -10.57 -1.13
C ASN A 249 3.47 -10.64 -0.73
N ILE A 250 3.96 -11.81 -0.27
CA ILE A 250 5.38 -12.00 0.08
C ILE A 250 6.28 -11.84 -1.15
N ILE A 251 5.95 -12.53 -2.27
CA ILE A 251 6.75 -12.44 -3.51
C ILE A 251 6.74 -11.01 -4.04
N ALA A 252 5.55 -10.40 -4.11
CA ALA A 252 5.35 -9.03 -4.55
C ALA A 252 6.15 -8.00 -3.74
N SER A 253 5.99 -8.02 -2.41
CA SER A 253 6.66 -7.08 -1.52
C SER A 253 8.17 -7.28 -1.54
N GLY A 254 8.65 -8.53 -1.57
CA GLY A 254 10.07 -8.84 -1.71
C GLY A 254 10.67 -8.30 -3.00
N CYS A 255 10.07 -8.64 -4.15
CA CYS A 255 10.56 -8.19 -5.45
C CYS A 255 10.51 -6.67 -5.58
N THR A 256 9.40 -6.03 -5.18
CA THR A 256 9.27 -4.56 -5.23
C THR A 256 10.26 -3.86 -4.32
N CYS A 257 10.52 -4.37 -3.11
CA CYS A 257 11.58 -3.83 -2.25
C CYS A 257 12.96 -3.97 -2.91
N ILE A 258 13.31 -5.16 -3.45
CA ILE A 258 14.58 -5.38 -4.14
C ILE A 258 14.74 -4.41 -5.31
N TYR A 259 13.70 -4.24 -6.13
CA TYR A 259 13.72 -3.32 -7.25
C TYR A 259 13.95 -1.87 -6.82
N PHE A 260 13.20 -1.36 -5.84
CA PHE A 260 13.34 0.02 -5.40
C PHE A 260 14.64 0.30 -4.62
N ILE A 261 15.15 -0.69 -3.88
CA ILE A 261 16.51 -0.63 -3.31
C ILE A 261 17.55 -0.55 -4.43
N THR A 262 17.40 -1.38 -5.47
CA THR A 262 18.31 -1.35 -6.62
C THR A 262 18.28 0.01 -7.31
N LEU A 263 17.09 0.59 -7.53
CA LEU A 263 16.96 1.95 -8.07
C LEU A 263 17.61 3.00 -7.17
N LEU A 264 17.48 2.88 -5.84
CA LEU A 264 18.09 3.80 -4.89
C LEU A 264 19.63 3.82 -5.01
N PHE A 265 20.26 2.68 -5.32
CA PHE A 265 21.70 2.59 -5.53
C PHE A 265 22.15 2.96 -6.96
N LEU A 266 21.22 3.01 -7.92
CA LEU A 266 21.50 3.35 -9.33
C LEU A 266 21.29 4.82 -9.69
N ARG A 267 20.98 5.65 -8.68
CA ARG A 267 20.76 7.09 -8.81
C ARG A 267 21.96 7.83 -9.40
#